data_AF-A2BJ46-F1
#
_entry.id   AF-A2BJ46-F1
#
_cell.length_a   1.000
_cell.length_b   1.000
_cell.length_c   1.000
_cell.angle_alpha   90.00
_cell.angle_beta   90.00
_cell.angle_gamma   90.00
#
_symmetry.space_group_name_H-M   'P 1'
#
loop_
_entity.id
_entity.type
_entity.pdbx_description
1 polymer ?
#
loop_
_entity_poly.entity_id
_entity_poly.type
_entity_poly.pdbx_seq_one_letter_code
_entity_poly.pdbx_strand_id
1 'polypeptide(L)' 'MSLHIARREEHQVGKYRVTLLYTEDGSIVGAIVEGPRLSRPVYIAAQEKSSPRIPKQVKKFLAKYGFKLQ' A
#
# COMPACT_ATOMS: atom_id res chain seq x y z
N MET A 1 0.11 8.77 -19.89
CA MET A 1 -0.47 9.35 -18.66
C MET A 1 0.62 9.33 -17.60
N SER A 2 1.00 10.49 -17.08
CA SER A 2 2.02 10.61 -16.03
C SER A 2 1.38 10.32 -14.68
N LEU A 3 1.89 9.33 -13.95
CA LEU A 3 1.44 9.00 -12.59
C LEU A 3 1.98 10.07 -11.62
N HIS A 4 1.16 11.09 -11.33
CA HIS A 4 1.47 12.08 -10.29
C HIS A 4 0.83 11.66 -8.97
N ILE A 5 1.66 11.48 -7.93
CA ILE A 5 1.18 11.24 -6.57
C ILE A 5 0.86 12.61 -5.97
N ALA A 6 -0.43 12.88 -5.75
CA ALA A 6 -0.91 14.15 -5.24
C ALA A 6 -1.07 14.16 -3.72
N ARG A 7 -1.47 13.01 -3.15
CA ARG A 7 -1.73 12.88 -1.71
C ARG A 7 -1.18 11.57 -1.17
N ARG A 8 -0.74 11.63 0.09
CA ARG A 8 -0.29 10.48 0.87
C ARG A 8 -1.09 10.43 2.16
N GLU A 9 -1.54 9.23 2.53
CA GLU A 9 -2.23 8.99 3.80
C GLU A 9 -1.54 7.87 4.56
N GLU A 10 -1.20 8.12 5.81
CA GLU A 10 -0.43 7.19 6.63
C GLU A 10 -1.33 6.49 7.66
N HIS A 11 -1.19 5.17 7.74
CA HIS A 11 -1.91 4.34 8.70
C HIS A 11 -0.97 3.39 9.43
N GLN A 12 -1.18 3.27 10.74
CA GLN A 12 -0.51 2.29 11.56
C GLN A 12 -1.33 0.99 11.62
N VAL A 13 -0.74 -0.11 11.14
CA VAL A 13 -1.35 -1.44 11.14
C VAL A 13 -0.49 -2.37 12.00
N GLY A 14 -0.78 -2.39 13.31
CA GLY A 14 0.07 -3.07 14.29
C GLY A 14 1.45 -2.41 14.38
N LYS A 15 2.52 -3.14 14.06
CA LYS A 15 3.89 -2.61 14.02
C LYS A 15 4.34 -2.11 12.63
N TYR A 16 3.41 -2.05 11.66
CA TYR A 16 3.71 -1.68 10.29
C TYR A 16 3.10 -0.33 9.97
N ARG A 17 3.88 0.51 9.29
CA ARG A 17 3.40 1.74 8.69
C ARG A 17 2.96 1.44 7.25
N VAL A 18 1.77 1.87 6.89
CA VAL A 18 1.22 1.76 5.55
C VAL A 18 0.90 3.16 5.04
N THR A 19 1.58 3.59 3.99
CA THR A 19 1.32 4.86 3.32
C THR A 19 0.57 4.60 2.03
N LEU A 20 -0.69 5.01 1.95
CA LEU A 20 -1.51 4.99 0.75
C LEU A 20 -1.16 6.19 -0.13
N LEU A 21 -1.07 5.95 -1.43
CA LEU A 21 -0.72 6.94 -2.43
C LEU A 21 -1.91 7.18 -3.33
N TYR A 22 -2.28 8.45 -3.49
CA TYR A 22 -3.46 8.87 -4.25
C TYR A 22 -3.05 9.77 -5.41
N THR A 23 -3.78 9.64 -6.51
CA THR A 23 -3.80 10.63 -7.59
C THR A 23 -4.60 11.89 -7.19
N GLU A 24 -4.57 12.92 -8.03
CA GLU A 24 -5.34 14.15 -7.85
C GLU A 24 -6.86 13.91 -7.83
N ASP A 25 -7.36 12.94 -8.60
CA ASP A 25 -8.77 12.53 -8.62
C ASP A 25 -9.19 11.70 -7.38
N GLY A 26 -8.28 11.45 -6.44
CA GLY A 26 -8.55 10.69 -5.22
C GLY A 26 -8.54 9.17 -5.41
N SER A 27 -8.12 8.68 -6.57
CA SER A 27 -7.92 7.25 -6.82
C SER A 27 -6.63 6.77 -6.18
N ILE A 28 -6.63 5.55 -5.63
CA ILE A 28 -5.43 4.95 -5.05
C ILE A 28 -4.57 4.32 -6.13
N VAL A 29 -3.30 4.71 -6.19
CA VAL A 29 -2.32 4.16 -7.15
C VAL A 29 -1.48 3.04 -6.54
N GLY A 30 -1.21 3.12 -5.24
CA GLY A 30 -0.35 2.17 -4.58
C GLY A 30 -0.21 2.42 -3.08
N ALA A 31 0.56 1.55 -2.44
CA ALA A 31 0.88 1.63 -1.03
C ALA A 31 2.36 1.35 -0.80
N ILE A 32 2.93 2.04 0.18
CA ILE A 32 4.26 1.74 0.71
C ILE A 32 4.06 1.12 2.09
N VAL A 33 4.67 -0.05 2.32
CA VAL A 33 4.62 -0.75 3.60
C VAL A 33 6.02 -0.81 4.20
N GLU A 34 6.13 -0.38 5.46
CA GLU A 34 7.37 -0.38 6.23
C GLU A 34 7.15 -1.06 7.59
N GLY A 35 8.19 -1.70 8.13
CA GLY A 35 8.08 -2.33 9.44
C GLY A 35 9.21 -3.32 9.75
N PRO A 36 9.21 -3.88 10.97
CA PRO A 36 10.37 -4.59 11.55
C PRO A 36 10.75 -5.91 10.88
N ARG A 37 9.90 -6.47 10.00
CA ARG A 37 10.21 -7.70 9.23
C ARG A 37 10.44 -7.43 7.74
N LEU A 38 10.53 -6.16 7.36
CA LEU A 38 10.83 -5.74 6.00
C LEU A 38 12.23 -5.14 6.02
N SER A 39 13.13 -5.68 5.19
CA SER A 39 14.50 -5.13 5.06
C SER A 39 14.52 -3.77 4.36
N ARG A 40 13.45 -3.42 3.65
CA ARG A 40 13.25 -2.16 2.95
C ARG A 40 11.74 -1.87 2.82
N PRO A 41 11.33 -0.62 2.58
CA PRO A 41 9.96 -0.29 2.23
C PRO A 41 9.50 -1.12 1.02
N VAL A 42 8.30 -1.70 1.11
CA VAL A 42 7.69 -2.49 0.03
C VAL A 42 6.63 -1.65 -0.65
N TYR A 43 6.86 -1.32 -1.93
CA TYR A 43 5.85 -0.71 -2.77
C TYR A 43 4.92 -1.78 -3.35
N ILE A 44 3.62 -1.49 -3.34
CA ILE A 44 2.56 -2.35 -3.85
C ILE A 44 1.68 -1.50 -4.75
N ALA A 45 1.53 -1.85 -6.03
CA ALA A 45 0.60 -1.17 -6.93
C ALA A 45 -0.83 -1.65 -6.67
N ALA A 46 -1.81 -0.74 -6.73
CA ALA A 46 -3.21 -1.06 -6.44
C ALA A 46 -3.86 -1.95 -7.52
N GLN A 47 -3.51 -1.72 -8.79
CA GLN A 47 -4.15 -2.39 -9.93
C GLN A 47 -3.48 -3.70 -10.35
N GLU A 48 -2.26 -3.97 -9.86
CA GLU A 48 -1.52 -5.18 -10.21
C GLU A 48 -1.74 -6.29 -9.18
N LYS A 49 -1.89 -7.53 -9.68
CA LYS A 49 -1.86 -8.70 -8.80
C LYS A 49 -0.46 -8.87 -8.26
N SER A 50 -0.31 -8.82 -6.95
CA SER A 50 0.98 -9.01 -6.29
C SER A 50 0.86 -9.93 -5.08
N SER A 51 1.96 -10.61 -4.77
CA SER A 51 2.04 -11.53 -3.62
C SER A 51 3.11 -11.06 -2.63
N PRO A 52 3.01 -9.83 -2.08
CA PRO A 52 4.03 -9.27 -1.22
C PRO A 52 4.16 -10.09 0.07
N ARG A 53 5.41 -10.28 0.51
CA ARG A 53 5.73 -10.96 1.77
C ARG A 53 5.52 -10.01 2.97
N ILE A 54 4.25 -9.70 3.22
CA ILE A 54 3.78 -8.82 4.30
C ILE A 54 2.81 -9.58 5.21
N PRO A 55 2.61 -9.13 6.47
CA PRO A 55 1.69 -9.79 7.40
C PRO A 55 0.25 -9.80 6.90
N LYS A 56 -0.49 -10.84 7.30
CA LYS A 56 -1.92 -11.02 6.95
C LYS A 56 -2.79 -9.83 7.35
N GLN A 57 -2.50 -9.17 8.47
CA GLN A 57 -3.22 -7.96 8.91
C GLN A 57 -3.05 -6.80 7.90
N VAL A 58 -1.84 -6.59 7.39
CA VAL A 58 -1.56 -5.56 6.38
C VAL A 58 -2.26 -5.91 5.07
N LYS A 59 -2.23 -7.18 4.63
CA LYS A 59 -2.98 -7.63 3.44
C LYS A 59 -4.48 -7.34 3.57
N LYS A 60 -5.07 -7.65 4.73
CA LYS A 60 -6.49 -7.36 5.02
C LYS A 60 -6.79 -5.86 5.03
N PHE A 61 -5.89 -5.04 5.57
CA PHE A 61 -6.02 -3.59 5.53
C PHE A 61 -6.04 -3.09 4.09
N LEU A 62 -5.05 -3.46 3.27
CA LEU A 62 -4.94 -3.06 1.87
C LEU A 62 -6.13 -3.56 1.02
N ALA A 63 -6.67 -4.74 1.30
CA ALA A 63 -7.85 -5.25 0.62
C ALA A 63 -9.10 -4.34 0.77
N LYS A 64 -9.22 -3.61 1.88
CA LYS A 64 -10.30 -2.61 2.07
C LYS A 64 -10.22 -1.44 1.09
N TYR A 65 -9.02 -1.19 0.55
CA TYR A 65 -8.72 -0.14 -0.40
C TYR A 65 -8.61 -0.66 -1.85
N GLY A 66 -9.08 -1.89 -2.11
CA GLY A 66 -9.17 -2.44 -3.47
C GLY A 66 -7.90 -3.11 -4.01
N PHE A 67 -6.86 -3.29 -3.20
CA PHE A 67 -5.64 -3.97 -3.63
C PHE A 67 -5.89 -5.46 -3.89
N LYS A 68 -5.42 -5.94 -5.05
CA LYS A 68 -5.54 -7.34 -5.46
C LYS A 68 -4.34 -8.16 -4.99
N LEU A 69 -4.35 -8.56 -3.72
CA LEU A 69 -3.26 -9.32 -3.10
C LEU A 69 -3.59 -10.81 -3.00
N GLN A 70 -2.63 -11.67 -3.34
CA GLN A 70 -2.69 -13.13 -3.09
C GLN A 70 -2.01 -13.52 -1.77
#